data_AF-A0A535N664-F1
#
_entry.id   AF-A0A535N664-F1
#
_cell.length_a   1.000
_cell.length_b   1.000
_cell.length_c   1.000
_cell.angle_alpha   90.00
_cell.angle_beta   90.00
_cell.angle_gamma   90.00
#
_symmetry.space_group_name_H-M   'P 1'
#
loop_
_entity.id
_entity.type
_entity.pdbx_description
1 polymer ?
#
loop_
_entity_poly.entity_id
_entity_poly.type
_entity_poly.pdbx_seq_one_letter_code
_entity_poly.pdbx_strand_id
1 'polypeptide(L)'
;MSPDAENLAARMAEAASNFLDSLNPEQRPPAHWPFPSTEERLRWYYTPTDHGGLPLSSMRASQQQLAFKLLAAGLSRPAYVTACMIVGLDNVLDELEGWTMRWERDRGRDPGLYYVRVFGNPGGRQAWSWRFGGHHISVHHLVVDGKVRASTPLFMGADPA
;
A
#
# COMPACT_ATOMS: atom_id res chain seq x y z
N MET A 1 8.81 25.16 -13.72
CA MET A 1 8.46 23.99 -12.87
C MET A 1 7.29 23.29 -13.54
N SER A 2 7.30 21.97 -13.74
CA SER A 2 6.24 21.34 -14.57
C SER A 2 4.93 21.17 -13.79
N PRO A 3 3.78 21.49 -14.39
CA PRO A 3 2.45 21.28 -13.79
C PRO A 3 2.15 19.82 -13.39
N ASP A 4 2.86 18.85 -13.97
CA ASP A 4 2.58 17.43 -13.79
C ASP A 4 2.91 16.90 -12.39
N ALA A 5 3.94 17.45 -11.73
CA ALA A 5 4.41 16.98 -10.43
C ALA A 5 3.51 17.44 -9.26
N GLU A 6 2.99 18.68 -9.32
CA GLU A 6 2.01 19.18 -8.34
C GLU A 6 0.66 18.49 -8.53
N ASN A 7 0.29 18.20 -9.78
CA ASN A 7 -0.88 17.40 -10.09
C ASN A 7 -0.78 15.98 -9.48
N LEU A 8 0.40 15.34 -9.55
CA LEU A 8 0.62 14.01 -8.96
C LEU A 8 0.39 13.97 -7.45
N ALA A 9 1.01 14.88 -6.70
CA ALA A 9 0.87 14.91 -5.23
C ALA A 9 -0.57 15.20 -4.79
N ALA A 10 -1.28 16.07 -5.52
CA ALA A 10 -2.69 16.35 -5.27
C ALA A 10 -3.58 15.11 -5.50
N ARG A 11 -3.38 14.37 -6.59
CA ARG A 11 -4.12 13.12 -6.86
C ARG A 11 -3.86 12.05 -5.80
N MET A 12 -2.60 11.89 -5.38
CA MET A 12 -2.26 10.96 -4.28
C MET A 12 -2.94 11.40 -2.97
N ALA A 13 -2.94 12.70 -2.67
CA ALA A 13 -3.57 13.23 -1.46
C ALA A 13 -5.08 12.97 -1.45
N GLU A 14 -5.77 13.26 -2.55
CA GLU A 14 -7.20 12.98 -2.70
C GLU A 14 -7.50 11.50 -2.51
N ALA A 15 -6.75 10.60 -3.17
CA ALA A 15 -6.95 9.17 -3.04
C ALA A 15 -6.70 8.66 -1.61
N ALA A 16 -5.67 9.17 -0.93
CA ALA A 16 -5.36 8.81 0.44
C ALA A 16 -6.42 9.31 1.43
N SER A 17 -6.90 10.55 1.27
CA SER A 17 -7.98 11.09 2.10
C SER A 17 -9.27 10.30 1.91
N ASN A 18 -9.67 10.03 0.67
CA ASN A 18 -10.85 9.22 0.37
C ASN A 18 -10.76 7.81 0.98
N PHE A 19 -9.57 7.18 0.94
CA PHE A 19 -9.33 5.91 1.61
C PHE A 19 -9.53 6.04 3.13
N LEU A 20 -8.86 6.99 3.78
CA LEU A 20 -8.95 7.19 5.24
C LEU A 20 -10.35 7.54 5.72
N ASP A 21 -11.10 8.34 4.96
CA ASP A 21 -12.46 8.76 5.29
C ASP A 21 -13.48 7.61 5.14
N SER A 22 -13.12 6.56 4.39
CA SER A 22 -13.96 5.37 4.23
C SER A 22 -13.83 4.36 5.36
N LEU A 23 -12.82 4.52 6.24
CA LEU A 23 -12.50 3.58 7.32
C LEU A 23 -13.37 3.80 8.54
N ASN A 24 -13.78 2.70 9.18
CA ASN A 24 -14.45 2.75 10.48
C ASN A 24 -13.43 3.02 11.62
N PRO A 25 -13.90 3.28 12.85
CA PRO A 25 -13.02 3.56 13.99
C PRO A 25 -12.01 2.45 14.29
N GLU A 26 -12.33 1.19 14.02
CA GLU A 26 -11.46 0.03 14.28
C GLU A 26 -10.35 -0.11 13.21
N GLN A 27 -10.64 0.28 11.98
CA GLN A 27 -9.73 0.21 10.83
C GLN A 27 -8.75 1.39 10.78
N ARG A 28 -9.11 2.54 11.34
CA ARG A 28 -8.32 3.77 11.25
C ARG A 28 -6.97 3.69 11.98
N PRO A 29 -6.87 3.17 13.23
CA PRO A 29 -5.60 3.06 13.96
C PRO A 29 -4.50 2.27 13.23
N PRO A 30 -4.75 1.10 12.60
CA PRO A 30 -3.70 0.43 11.84
C PRO A 30 -3.37 1.13 10.52
N ALA A 31 -4.29 1.88 9.92
CA ALA A 31 -4.12 2.54 8.63
C ALA A 31 -3.49 3.95 8.70
N HIS A 32 -3.67 4.69 9.79
CA HIS A 32 -3.33 6.13 9.87
C HIS A 32 -2.49 6.47 11.09
N TRP A 33 -1.22 6.82 10.86
CA TRP A 33 -0.27 7.17 11.91
C TRP A 33 0.20 8.62 11.76
N PRO A 34 0.73 9.26 12.82
CA PRO A 34 1.33 10.58 12.69
C PRO A 34 2.61 10.55 11.83
N PHE A 35 3.00 11.68 11.25
CA PHE A 35 4.30 11.85 10.60
C PHE A 35 5.32 12.42 11.62
N PRO A 36 6.59 11.99 11.63
CA PRO A 36 7.21 11.06 10.68
C PRO A 36 7.06 9.58 11.04
N SER A 37 6.66 9.23 12.28
CA SER A 37 6.64 7.84 12.80
C SER A 37 7.84 7.02 12.29
N THR A 38 9.05 7.57 12.45
CA THR A 38 10.24 7.18 11.66
C THR A 38 10.56 5.70 11.73
N GLU A 39 10.46 5.08 12.91
CA GLU A 39 10.72 3.65 13.08
C GLU A 39 9.84 2.80 12.17
N GLU A 40 8.54 3.08 12.15
CA GLU A 40 7.59 2.30 11.35
C GLU A 40 7.61 2.71 9.87
N ARG A 41 7.71 4.00 9.57
CA ARG A 41 7.70 4.52 8.19
C ARG A 41 8.90 4.03 7.38
N LEU A 42 10.05 3.83 8.04
CA LEU A 42 11.26 3.30 7.42
C LEU A 42 11.38 1.78 7.53
N ARG A 43 10.50 1.11 8.27
CA ARG A 43 10.44 -0.35 8.33
C ARG A 43 9.79 -0.89 7.06
N TRP A 44 10.48 -1.78 6.38
CA TRP A 44 9.97 -2.48 5.20
C TRP A 44 10.68 -3.82 5.07
N TYR A 45 10.02 -4.76 4.40
CA TYR A 45 10.51 -6.11 4.14
C TYR A 45 10.22 -6.45 2.69
N TYR A 46 11.01 -7.36 2.11
CA TYR A 46 10.66 -8.06 0.86
C TYR A 46 10.31 -9.54 1.12
N THR A 47 10.31 -9.94 2.39
CA THR A 47 10.08 -11.32 2.85
C THR A 47 8.66 -11.47 3.41
N PRO A 48 8.16 -12.71 3.57
CA PRO A 48 6.81 -12.95 4.05
C PRO A 48 6.75 -12.75 5.57
N THR A 49 6.38 -11.53 5.98
CA THR A 49 6.20 -11.14 7.40
C THR A 49 4.98 -10.22 7.51
N ASP A 50 4.76 -9.62 8.68
CA ASP A 50 3.84 -8.50 8.83
C ASP A 50 4.46 -7.23 8.20
N HIS A 51 3.77 -6.65 7.22
CA HIS A 51 4.20 -5.44 6.52
C HIS A 51 3.65 -4.15 7.16
N GLY A 52 2.83 -4.27 8.21
CA GLY A 52 2.27 -3.18 8.98
C GLY A 52 1.30 -2.31 8.19
N GLY A 53 0.08 -2.15 8.69
CA GLY A 53 -0.96 -1.34 8.07
C GLY A 53 -2.33 -1.96 8.29
N LEU A 54 -3.33 -1.45 7.58
CA LEU A 54 -4.61 -2.14 7.47
C LEU A 54 -4.53 -3.15 6.30
N PRO A 55 -4.67 -4.47 6.54
CA PRO A 55 -4.67 -5.46 5.47
C PRO A 55 -5.95 -5.38 4.62
N LEU A 56 -5.84 -5.72 3.34
CA LEU A 56 -6.99 -5.81 2.42
C LEU A 56 -8.06 -6.78 2.95
N SER A 57 -7.67 -7.85 3.64
CA SER A 57 -8.59 -8.81 4.26
C SER A 57 -9.48 -8.21 5.36
N SER A 58 -9.07 -7.09 5.96
CA SER A 58 -9.87 -6.35 6.95
C SER A 58 -10.68 -5.20 6.33
N MET A 59 -10.76 -5.13 5.00
CA MET A 59 -11.48 -4.09 4.26
C MET A 59 -12.70 -4.68 3.55
N ARG A 60 -13.82 -3.94 3.51
CA ARG A 60 -14.93 -4.25 2.59
C ARG A 60 -14.54 -3.91 1.15
N ALA A 61 -15.23 -4.49 0.15
CA ALA A 61 -14.89 -4.33 -1.27
C ALA A 61 -14.71 -2.86 -1.73
N SER A 62 -15.56 -1.94 -1.26
CA SER A 62 -15.42 -0.52 -1.62
C SER A 62 -14.19 0.16 -1.01
N GLN A 63 -13.72 -0.29 0.17
CA GLN A 63 -12.48 0.20 0.79
C GLN A 63 -11.26 -0.36 0.07
N GLN A 64 -11.31 -1.64 -0.35
CA GLN A 64 -10.28 -2.22 -1.21
C GLN A 64 -10.16 -1.44 -2.53
N GLN A 65 -11.29 -1.07 -3.15
CA GLN A 65 -11.26 -0.21 -4.34
C GLN A 65 -10.53 1.12 -4.08
N LEU A 66 -10.73 1.74 -2.92
CA LEU A 66 -10.05 2.99 -2.55
C LEU A 66 -8.56 2.78 -2.27
N ALA A 67 -8.17 1.65 -1.66
CA ALA A 67 -6.77 1.25 -1.51
C ALA A 67 -6.08 1.09 -2.88
N PHE A 68 -6.71 0.39 -3.83
CA PHE A 68 -6.18 0.25 -5.18
C PHE A 68 -6.20 1.56 -5.98
N LYS A 69 -7.15 2.48 -5.73
CA LYS A 69 -7.13 3.84 -6.29
C LYS A 69 -5.93 4.64 -5.78
N LEU A 70 -5.58 4.54 -4.51
CA LEU A 70 -4.36 5.14 -3.97
C LEU A 70 -3.10 4.55 -4.62
N LEU A 71 -3.03 3.22 -4.74
CA LEU A 71 -1.94 2.54 -5.42
C LEU A 71 -1.81 3.00 -6.89
N ALA A 72 -2.92 3.11 -7.62
CA ALA A 72 -2.95 3.59 -8.99
C ALA A 72 -2.53 5.07 -9.12
N ALA A 73 -2.87 5.92 -8.14
CA ALA A 73 -2.43 7.31 -8.12
C ALA A 73 -0.89 7.42 -7.93
N GLY A 74 -0.28 6.42 -7.29
CA GLY A 74 1.16 6.31 -7.06
C GLY A 74 2.00 5.80 -8.22
N LEU A 75 1.38 5.05 -9.13
CA LEU A 75 2.07 4.25 -10.14
C LEU A 75 1.71 4.68 -11.56
N SER A 76 2.61 4.40 -12.51
CA SER A 76 2.23 4.41 -13.92
C SER A 76 1.24 3.29 -14.20
N ARG A 77 0.46 3.38 -15.30
CA ARG A 77 -0.48 2.32 -15.69
C ARG A 77 0.21 0.94 -15.80
N PRO A 78 1.37 0.78 -16.46
CA PRO A 78 2.06 -0.51 -16.50
C PRO A 78 2.45 -1.02 -15.11
N ALA A 79 3.00 -0.17 -14.24
CA ALA A 79 3.39 -0.56 -12.89
C ALA A 79 2.19 -0.95 -12.01
N TYR A 80 1.05 -0.26 -12.17
CA TYR A 80 -0.20 -0.65 -11.51
C TYR A 80 -0.71 -2.02 -11.98
N VAL A 81 -0.64 -2.29 -13.29
CA VAL A 81 -1.00 -3.62 -13.83
C VAL A 81 -0.11 -4.70 -13.24
N THR A 82 1.21 -4.48 -13.20
CA THR A 82 2.17 -5.40 -12.56
C THR A 82 1.82 -5.65 -11.09
N ALA A 83 1.53 -4.59 -10.32
CA ALA A 83 1.14 -4.72 -8.92
C ALA A 83 -0.14 -5.56 -8.74
N CYS A 84 -1.17 -5.33 -9.55
CA CYS A 84 -2.40 -6.14 -9.51
C CYS A 84 -2.16 -7.61 -9.85
N MET A 85 -1.32 -7.88 -10.86
CA MET A 85 -0.97 -9.26 -11.23
C MET A 85 -0.22 -9.96 -10.10
N ILE A 86 0.75 -9.30 -9.47
CA ILE A 86 1.49 -9.85 -8.33
C ILE A 86 0.57 -10.20 -7.17
N VAL A 87 -0.35 -9.31 -6.78
CA VAL A 87 -1.35 -9.60 -5.75
C VAL A 87 -2.21 -10.82 -6.12
N GLY A 88 -2.60 -10.92 -7.40
CA GLY A 88 -3.40 -12.04 -7.90
C GLY A 88 -2.65 -13.37 -7.95
N LEU A 89 -1.34 -13.34 -8.21
CA LEU A 89 -0.48 -14.53 -8.30
C LEU A 89 -0.36 -15.29 -6.98
N ASP A 90 -0.65 -14.66 -5.83
CA ASP A 90 -0.72 -15.37 -4.55
C ASP A 90 -1.76 -16.51 -4.61
N ASN A 91 -2.85 -16.40 -5.37
CA ASN A 91 -3.78 -17.53 -5.56
C ASN A 91 -3.18 -18.67 -6.40
N VAL A 92 -2.34 -18.35 -7.38
CA VAL A 92 -1.67 -19.35 -8.23
C VAL A 92 -0.59 -20.06 -7.41
N LEU A 93 0.19 -19.30 -6.64
CA LEU A 93 1.17 -19.87 -5.72
C LEU A 93 0.54 -20.76 -4.66
N ASP A 94 -0.61 -20.37 -4.10
CA ASP A 94 -1.32 -21.19 -3.12
C ASP A 94 -1.65 -22.58 -3.71
N GLU A 95 -2.06 -22.61 -4.98
CA GLU A 95 -2.35 -23.85 -5.72
C GLU A 95 -1.07 -24.68 -5.95
N LEU A 96 -0.01 -24.05 -6.47
CA LEU A 96 1.28 -24.72 -6.74
C LEU A 96 1.96 -25.24 -5.47
N GLU A 97 1.77 -24.56 -4.34
CA GLU A 97 2.29 -24.94 -3.03
C GLU A 97 1.35 -25.88 -2.25
N GLY A 98 0.28 -26.38 -2.89
CA GLY A 98 -0.59 -27.42 -2.34
C GLY A 98 -1.51 -26.94 -1.23
N TRP A 99 -1.96 -25.69 -1.27
CA TRP A 99 -2.91 -25.09 -0.32
C TRP A 99 -2.43 -25.16 1.13
N THR A 100 -1.12 -25.02 1.33
CA THR A 100 -0.51 -25.18 2.66
C THR A 100 -0.80 -23.98 3.55
N MET A 101 -1.11 -24.24 4.82
CA MET A 101 -1.15 -23.21 5.86
C MET A 101 0.25 -23.02 6.42
N ARG A 102 0.68 -21.76 6.60
CA ARG A 102 1.95 -21.41 7.24
C ARG A 102 1.72 -20.25 8.21
N TRP A 103 2.57 -20.15 9.24
CA TRP A 103 2.64 -18.98 10.14
C TRP A 103 1.37 -18.66 10.95
N GLU A 104 0.66 -19.68 11.45
CA GLU A 104 -0.57 -19.54 12.26
C GLU A 104 -1.73 -18.81 11.54
N ARG A 105 -1.71 -18.78 10.20
CA ARG A 105 -2.76 -18.17 9.37
C ARG A 105 -3.66 -19.25 8.79
N ASP A 106 -4.94 -18.89 8.58
CA ASP A 106 -5.92 -19.74 7.89
C ASP A 106 -5.53 -20.04 6.44
N ARG A 107 -4.67 -19.20 5.85
CA ARG A 107 -4.18 -19.31 4.47
C ARG A 107 -2.69 -18.98 4.37
N GLY A 108 -1.91 -19.81 3.68
CA GLY A 108 -0.48 -19.60 3.47
C GLY A 108 -0.20 -18.44 2.52
N ARG A 109 -0.69 -18.53 1.28
CA ARG A 109 -0.61 -17.46 0.27
C ARG A 109 -1.94 -16.72 0.20
N ASP A 110 -1.94 -15.45 0.59
CA ASP A 110 -3.19 -14.69 0.71
C ASP A 110 -3.11 -13.31 0.05
N PRO A 111 -3.83 -13.08 -1.06
CA PRO A 111 -4.00 -11.76 -1.67
C PRO A 111 -4.61 -10.71 -0.74
N GLY A 112 -5.22 -11.13 0.37
CA GLY A 112 -5.74 -10.27 1.43
C GLY A 112 -4.66 -9.66 2.33
N LEU A 113 -3.42 -10.16 2.30
CA LEU A 113 -2.31 -9.72 3.14
C LEU A 113 -1.37 -8.74 2.43
N TYR A 114 -1.99 -7.80 1.74
CA TYR A 114 -1.36 -6.53 1.37
C TYR A 114 -1.97 -5.42 2.23
N TYR A 115 -1.15 -4.45 2.60
CA TYR A 115 -1.41 -3.51 3.67
C TYR A 115 -1.28 -2.09 3.15
N VAL A 116 -2.18 -1.22 3.60
CA VAL A 116 -2.08 0.21 3.36
C VAL A 116 -1.81 0.92 4.68
N ARG A 117 -0.85 1.85 4.67
CA ARG A 117 -0.62 2.78 5.77
C ARG A 117 -0.31 4.18 5.25
N VAL A 118 -0.93 5.18 5.87
CA VAL A 118 -0.72 6.61 5.64
C VAL A 118 -0.13 7.23 6.90
N PHE A 119 0.89 8.07 6.73
CA PHE A 119 1.57 8.80 7.79
C PHE A 119 1.39 10.30 7.59
N GLY A 120 0.86 10.99 8.60
CA GLY A 120 0.57 12.44 8.53
C GLY A 120 -0.79 12.74 7.89
N ASN A 121 -0.98 13.99 7.45
CA ASN A 121 -2.24 14.45 6.87
C ASN A 121 -2.09 14.66 5.35
N PRO A 122 -2.71 13.84 4.49
CA PRO A 122 -2.65 14.01 3.04
C PRO A 122 -3.13 15.39 2.60
N GLY A 123 -2.38 16.04 1.71
CA GLY A 123 -2.73 17.37 1.17
C GLY A 123 -2.56 18.54 2.15
N GLY A 124 -2.11 18.28 3.38
CA GLY A 124 -1.77 19.34 4.34
C GLY A 124 -0.49 20.10 4.00
N ARG A 125 -0.18 21.13 4.80
CA ARG A 125 1.06 21.92 4.67
C ARG A 125 2.31 21.17 5.13
N GLN A 126 2.14 20.14 5.96
CA GLN A 126 3.25 19.34 6.49
C GLN A 126 3.56 18.15 5.57
N ALA A 127 4.75 17.58 5.73
CA ALA A 127 5.10 16.35 5.04
C ALA A 127 4.17 15.20 5.44
N TRP A 128 3.91 14.32 4.47
CA TRP A 128 3.14 13.10 4.67
C TRP A 128 3.68 12.01 3.76
N SER A 129 3.37 10.77 4.08
CA SER A 129 3.78 9.63 3.26
C SER A 129 2.73 8.54 3.31
N TRP A 130 2.80 7.61 2.37
CA TRP A 130 1.99 6.41 2.40
C TRP A 130 2.77 5.23 1.85
N ARG A 131 2.34 4.03 2.20
CA ARG A 131 2.84 2.80 1.61
C ARG A 131 1.72 1.81 1.31
N PHE A 132 1.96 1.02 0.27
CA PHE A 132 1.27 -0.23 -0.03
C PHE A 132 2.32 -1.35 0.03
N GLY A 133 2.16 -2.30 0.94
CA GLY A 133 3.16 -3.33 1.21
C GLY A 133 2.56 -4.72 1.35
N GLY A 134 3.32 -5.76 1.03
CA GLY A 134 2.97 -7.16 1.17
C GLY A 134 4.16 -8.01 0.75
N HIS A 135 4.08 -9.33 0.89
CA HIS A 135 5.22 -10.23 0.67
C HIS A 135 5.96 -9.97 -0.66
N HIS A 136 5.25 -9.59 -1.72
CA HIS A 136 5.82 -9.39 -3.06
C HIS A 136 5.87 -7.92 -3.54
N ILE A 137 5.37 -6.97 -2.74
CA ILE A 137 5.27 -5.55 -3.12
C ILE A 137 5.70 -4.66 -1.97
N SER A 138 6.51 -3.66 -2.26
CA SER A 138 6.71 -2.50 -1.38
C SER A 138 6.68 -1.24 -2.23
N VAL A 139 5.65 -0.41 -2.08
CA VAL A 139 5.51 0.89 -2.77
C VAL A 139 5.38 1.95 -1.70
N HIS A 140 6.36 2.83 -1.59
CA HIS A 140 6.37 3.92 -0.63
C HIS A 140 6.48 5.26 -1.35
N HIS A 141 5.71 6.25 -0.93
CA HIS A 141 5.85 7.63 -1.39
C HIS A 141 5.95 8.61 -0.23
N LEU A 142 6.89 9.55 -0.34
CA LEU A 142 7.03 10.70 0.55
C LEU A 142 6.65 11.97 -0.21
N VAL A 143 5.77 12.77 0.37
CA VAL A 143 5.35 14.07 -0.15
C VAL A 143 5.80 15.17 0.82
N VAL A 144 6.51 16.16 0.30
CA VAL A 144 6.96 17.35 1.05
C VAL A 144 6.73 18.58 0.18
N ASP A 145 6.11 19.61 0.75
CA ASP A 145 5.74 20.86 0.06
C ASP A 145 4.90 20.62 -1.20
N GLY A 146 3.89 19.75 -1.11
CA GLY A 146 3.00 19.43 -2.22
C GLY A 146 3.69 18.72 -3.39
N LYS A 147 4.86 18.11 -3.17
CA LYS A 147 5.63 17.42 -4.21
C LYS A 147 6.05 16.04 -3.73
N VAL A 148 5.96 15.05 -4.63
CA VAL A 148 6.55 13.73 -4.39
C VAL A 148 8.07 13.89 -4.36
N ARG A 149 8.68 13.65 -3.20
CA ARG A 149 10.14 13.79 -2.99
C ARG A 149 10.87 12.46 -3.05
N ALA A 150 10.20 11.37 -2.70
CA ALA A 150 10.77 10.03 -2.80
C ALA A 150 9.70 9.02 -3.13
N SER A 151 10.10 7.99 -3.87
CA SER A 151 9.30 6.80 -4.22
C SER A 151 10.06 5.54 -3.81
N THR A 152 10.67 5.54 -2.63
CA THR A 152 11.58 4.48 -2.15
C THR A 152 11.20 4.05 -0.72
N PRO A 153 11.25 2.74 -0.42
CA PRO A 153 11.50 1.63 -1.35
C PRO A 153 10.39 1.47 -2.41
N LEU A 154 10.78 0.97 -3.59
CA LEU A 154 9.89 0.48 -4.63
C LEU A 154 10.39 -0.90 -5.06
N PHE A 155 9.63 -1.93 -4.70
CA PHE A 155 9.92 -3.33 -4.97
C PHE A 155 8.65 -4.00 -5.48
N MET A 156 8.80 -4.78 -6.56
CA MET A 156 7.76 -5.62 -7.14
C MET A 156 8.44 -6.89 -7.62
N GLY A 157 8.16 -8.01 -6.95
CA GLY A 157 8.66 -9.33 -7.34
C GLY A 157 7.49 -10.24 -7.71
N ALA A 158 7.58 -10.96 -8.82
CA ALA A 158 6.59 -11.96 -9.19
C ALA A 158 7.13 -13.36 -8.87
N ASP A 159 6.25 -14.20 -8.34
CA ASP A 159 6.44 -15.64 -8.18
C ASP A 159 5.04 -16.27 -8.34
N PRO A 160 4.84 -17.25 -9.24
CA PRO A 160 5.72 -17.56 -10.37
C PRO A 160 5.88 -16.35 -11.30
N ALA A 161 6.98 -16.29 -12.07
CA ALA A 161 7.28 -15.21 -13.02
C ALA A 161 7.05 -15.63 -14.48
#